data_AF-A0A1V8T0X3-F1
#
_entry.id   AF-A0A1V8T0X3-F1
#
_cell.length_a   1.000
_cell.length_b   1.000
_cell.length_c   1.000
_cell.angle_alpha   90.00
_cell.angle_beta   90.00
_cell.angle_gamma   90.00
#
_symmetry.space_group_name_H-M   'P 1'
#
loop_
_entity.id
_entity.type
_entity.pdbx_description
1 polymer ?
#
loop_
_entity_poly.entity_id
_entity_poly.type
_entity_poly.pdbx_seq_one_letter_code
_entity_poly.pdbx_strand_id
1 'polypeptide(L)'
;MRAAITLLALAAAPLTVTADAVKGQLGWALGTKKPDGTCKYQADYEADFDAISSQTGSKLVRGYAASDCNCAQQILPAAKSKGFQVILGVWPDVDDSFTADKSALTTYVPQYKDQVYGVTVGSEALYRKSLTADALLSKINDIKSALPGVKVGTADSWNKFADGTADPIINGGVTFLLANAFAFWQGKNAGDGAQYTFFDDAQQALGHIQGLRGSLDDFEFWVGETGWPTDGGSDYSAAKAGNSNAELYFRNSVCAMLDWGVNVFYFEAFDEPWKPASVGDNGIAADETHWGAMNADRSPKSVENSLVRTGVRRFAPKTKSGCLTCKIRRIKCDEGKPFCKRCTATGRRCDGYAPPQQSLCAKDSLSMQPSLSLSGSTTTLEKRSFEYFRLRTAPCISGSFKDPVWEKLVLQAFQDHQAVRFALSALSSLHEETVIRHAAKSDGVDSGRMQTTFPTQQYSKALNGLLSLLSQPTPPLNVVLLCSLLCVHFEALSERFAPALVHIEHAILLLDRNSKPEPLDEDIIRALMRVDLQGSLYIDTR
;
A
#
# COMPACT_ATOMS: atom_id res chain seq x y z
N MET A 1 -40.57 27.62 -35.69
CA MET A 1 -40.33 26.49 -34.77
C MET A 1 -38.91 26.58 -34.26
N ARG A 2 -38.72 27.14 -33.06
CA ARG A 2 -37.44 27.15 -32.33
C ARG A 2 -37.64 26.21 -31.16
N ALA A 3 -36.96 25.07 -31.15
CA ALA A 3 -36.96 24.16 -30.00
C ALA A 3 -35.90 24.63 -29.02
N ALA A 4 -36.35 25.02 -27.82
CA ALA A 4 -35.51 25.39 -26.70
C ALA A 4 -34.90 24.11 -26.09
N ILE A 5 -33.58 24.06 -25.98
CA ILE A 5 -32.86 23.06 -25.19
C ILE A 5 -32.74 23.65 -23.78
N THR A 6 -33.49 23.07 -22.86
CA THR A 6 -33.46 23.40 -21.43
C THR A 6 -32.13 22.92 -20.85
N LEU A 7 -31.25 23.84 -20.47
CA LEU A 7 -30.12 23.54 -19.58
C LEU A 7 -30.68 23.19 -18.20
N LEU A 8 -30.58 21.92 -17.77
CA LEU A 8 -30.64 21.59 -16.36
C LEU A 8 -29.34 22.07 -15.70
N ALA A 9 -29.45 23.15 -14.94
CA ALA A 9 -28.44 23.51 -13.96
C ALA A 9 -28.47 22.45 -12.84
N LEU A 10 -27.49 21.53 -12.84
CA LEU A 10 -27.16 20.79 -11.63
C LEU A 10 -26.54 21.80 -10.66
N ALA A 11 -27.30 22.17 -9.64
CA ALA A 11 -26.80 22.88 -8.49
C ALA A 11 -25.67 22.05 -7.86
N ALA A 12 -24.45 22.58 -7.92
CA ALA A 12 -23.33 22.09 -7.14
C ALA A 12 -23.64 22.36 -5.65
N ALA A 13 -24.28 21.40 -4.99
CA ALA A 13 -24.23 21.32 -3.55
C ALA A 13 -22.78 20.96 -3.18
N PRO A 14 -22.13 21.70 -2.26
CA PRO A 14 -20.82 21.31 -1.77
C PRO A 14 -21.00 20.02 -0.97
N LEU A 15 -20.72 18.88 -1.58
CA LEU A 15 -20.42 17.65 -0.87
C LEU A 15 -19.13 17.89 -0.11
N THR A 16 -19.24 18.37 1.12
CA THR A 16 -18.21 18.21 2.14
C THR A 16 -18.15 16.73 2.47
N VAL A 17 -17.56 15.93 1.59
CA VAL A 17 -16.96 14.66 1.99
C VAL A 17 -15.64 15.05 2.61
N THR A 18 -15.58 15.05 3.93
CA THR A 18 -14.32 15.00 4.66
C THR A 18 -13.62 13.72 4.21
N ALA A 19 -12.69 13.82 3.26
CA ALA A 19 -11.77 12.74 2.94
C ALA A 19 -10.72 12.66 4.06
N ASP A 20 -11.16 12.32 5.27
CA ASP A 20 -10.31 11.57 6.17
C ASP A 20 -10.32 10.16 5.59
N ALA A 21 -9.32 9.81 4.78
CA ALA A 21 -9.13 8.42 4.40
C ALA A 21 -9.03 7.61 5.71
N VAL A 22 -10.04 6.80 5.99
CA VAL A 22 -10.03 5.94 7.17
C VAL A 22 -8.90 4.95 6.94
N LYS A 23 -7.80 5.14 7.67
CA LYS A 23 -6.68 4.21 7.67
C LYS A 23 -7.22 2.81 8.02
N GLY A 24 -6.82 1.82 7.24
CA GLY A 24 -7.16 0.42 7.44
C GLY A 24 -6.70 -0.06 8.82
N GLN A 25 -7.39 -1.09 9.31
CA GLN A 25 -7.14 -1.69 10.60
C GLN A 25 -6.10 -2.81 10.49
N LEU A 26 -5.10 -2.76 11.37
CA LEU A 26 -4.13 -3.84 11.54
C LEU A 26 -4.66 -4.83 12.57
N GLY A 27 -4.76 -6.10 12.18
CA GLY A 27 -4.97 -7.24 13.07
C GLY A 27 -3.79 -8.20 13.04
N TRP A 28 -3.79 -9.16 13.96
CA TRP A 28 -2.73 -10.17 14.07
C TRP A 28 -3.28 -11.59 14.06
N ALA A 29 -2.70 -12.46 13.24
CA ALA A 29 -2.92 -13.90 13.36
C ALA A 29 -2.32 -14.40 14.68
N LEU A 30 -3.10 -15.18 15.43
CA LEU A 30 -2.71 -15.63 16.76
C LEU A 30 -2.98 -17.14 16.94
N GLY A 31 -1.90 -17.90 17.10
CA GLY A 31 -1.95 -19.33 17.40
C GLY A 31 -2.42 -19.65 18.82
N THR A 32 -2.87 -20.89 19.00
CA THR A 32 -3.52 -21.41 20.23
C THR A 32 -2.57 -22.11 21.20
N LYS A 33 -1.29 -22.28 20.82
CA LYS A 33 -0.30 -23.06 21.57
C LYS A 33 0.90 -22.23 22.00
N LYS A 34 1.47 -22.61 23.14
CA LYS A 34 2.74 -22.08 23.65
C LYS A 34 3.92 -22.65 22.84
N PRO A 35 5.14 -22.13 23.02
CA PRO A 35 6.32 -22.61 22.28
C PRO A 35 6.63 -24.09 22.51
N ASP A 36 6.21 -24.63 23.66
CA ASP A 36 6.33 -26.06 24.01
C ASP A 36 5.24 -26.95 23.38
N GLY A 37 4.35 -26.38 22.55
CA GLY A 37 3.24 -27.08 21.89
C GLY A 37 2.01 -27.32 22.78
N THR A 38 2.06 -26.95 24.07
CA THR A 38 0.90 -27.08 24.97
C THR A 38 -0.07 -25.91 24.79
N CYS A 39 -1.35 -26.13 25.10
CA CYS A 39 -2.39 -25.12 24.90
C CYS A 39 -2.18 -23.85 25.73
N LYS A 40 -2.54 -22.70 25.15
CA LYS A 40 -2.67 -21.42 25.85
C LYS A 40 -3.94 -21.38 26.69
N TYR A 41 -3.86 -20.73 27.85
CA TYR A 41 -5.00 -20.40 28.70
C TYR A 41 -5.22 -18.88 28.70
N GLN A 42 -6.30 -18.41 29.35
CA GLN A 42 -6.65 -16.99 29.39
C GLN A 42 -5.46 -16.07 29.71
N ALA A 43 -4.65 -16.40 30.73
CA ALA A 43 -3.49 -15.59 31.12
C ALA A 43 -2.43 -15.49 30.02
N ASP A 44 -2.26 -16.54 29.20
CA ASP A 44 -1.33 -16.51 28.07
C ASP A 44 -1.85 -15.56 26.97
N TYR A 45 -3.14 -15.61 26.66
CA TYR A 45 -3.77 -14.68 25.70
C TYR A 45 -3.73 -13.23 26.20
N GLU A 46 -3.93 -13.00 27.50
CA GLU A 46 -3.80 -11.68 28.10
C GLU A 46 -2.39 -11.12 27.95
N ALA A 47 -1.35 -11.95 28.13
CA ALA A 47 0.04 -11.58 27.91
C ALA A 47 0.34 -11.31 26.42
N ASP A 48 -0.23 -12.12 25.51
CA ASP A 48 -0.14 -11.92 24.07
C ASP A 48 -0.76 -10.57 23.65
N PHE A 49 -1.94 -10.25 24.19
CA PHE A 49 -2.65 -8.99 23.94
C PHE A 49 -1.89 -7.77 24.47
N ASP A 50 -1.27 -7.88 25.64
CA ASP A 50 -0.41 -6.81 26.16
C ASP A 50 0.80 -6.57 25.24
N ALA A 51 1.44 -7.64 24.75
CA ALA A 51 2.57 -7.54 23.83
C ALA A 51 2.16 -6.93 22.48
N ILE A 52 1.07 -7.41 21.87
CA ILE A 52 0.53 -6.86 20.62
C ILE A 52 0.15 -5.39 20.80
N SER A 53 -0.62 -5.06 21.83
CA SER A 53 -1.11 -3.70 22.03
C SER A 53 0.01 -2.72 22.34
N SER A 54 1.00 -3.11 23.15
CA SER A 54 2.09 -2.23 23.55
C SER A 54 3.05 -1.91 22.40
N GLN A 55 3.23 -2.86 21.48
CA GLN A 55 4.09 -2.68 20.33
C GLN A 55 3.35 -2.01 19.17
N THR A 56 2.07 -2.31 18.97
CA THR A 56 1.39 -2.01 17.70
C THR A 56 0.22 -1.05 17.81
N GLY A 57 -0.37 -0.95 19.00
CA GLY A 57 -1.66 -0.30 19.21
C GLY A 57 -2.86 -1.08 18.67
N SER A 58 -2.64 -2.21 17.97
CA SER A 58 -3.73 -3.07 17.50
C SER A 58 -4.49 -3.70 18.68
N LYS A 59 -5.80 -3.83 18.47
CA LYS A 59 -6.77 -4.43 19.41
C LYS A 59 -7.60 -5.54 18.75
N LEU A 60 -7.09 -6.13 17.67
CA LEU A 60 -7.80 -7.13 16.89
C LEU A 60 -6.90 -8.31 16.57
N VAL A 61 -7.39 -9.52 16.81
CA VAL A 61 -6.69 -10.76 16.49
C VAL A 61 -7.59 -11.72 15.72
N ARG A 62 -6.98 -12.65 14.99
CA ARG A 62 -7.66 -13.73 14.27
C ARG A 62 -7.15 -15.08 14.77
N GLY A 63 -8.08 -15.96 15.14
CA GLY A 63 -7.84 -17.37 15.43
C GLY A 63 -8.36 -18.28 14.31
N TYR A 64 -7.97 -19.56 14.36
CA TYR A 64 -8.18 -20.52 13.25
C TYR A 64 -9.21 -21.61 13.52
N ALA A 65 -9.38 -22.02 14.78
CA ALA A 65 -10.40 -22.98 15.22
C ALA A 65 -10.88 -22.59 16.62
N ALA A 66 -12.20 -22.51 16.81
CA ALA A 66 -12.82 -22.06 18.06
C ALA A 66 -12.69 -23.08 19.19
N SER A 67 -12.60 -24.37 18.85
CA SER A 67 -12.52 -25.48 19.80
C SER A 67 -11.09 -25.97 20.05
N ASP A 68 -10.16 -25.78 19.10
CA ASP A 68 -8.77 -26.20 19.27
C ASP A 68 -8.16 -25.51 20.51
N CYS A 69 -7.56 -26.31 21.39
CA CYS A 69 -7.04 -25.85 22.68
C CYS A 69 -8.06 -25.02 23.51
N ASN A 70 -9.36 -25.28 23.35
CA ASN A 70 -10.46 -24.50 23.94
C ASN A 70 -10.36 -23.00 23.62
N CYS A 71 -9.91 -22.63 22.42
CA CYS A 71 -9.63 -21.26 22.02
C CYS A 71 -10.73 -20.26 22.42
N ALA A 72 -11.98 -20.47 21.98
CA ALA A 72 -13.09 -19.56 22.28
C ALA A 72 -13.34 -19.41 23.79
N GLN A 73 -13.18 -20.47 24.58
CA GLN A 73 -13.33 -20.45 26.04
C GLN A 73 -12.26 -19.56 26.69
N GLN A 74 -11.03 -19.59 26.18
CA GLN A 74 -9.88 -18.94 26.81
C GLN A 74 -9.61 -17.53 26.27
N ILE A 75 -9.78 -17.31 24.96
CA ILE A 75 -9.42 -16.06 24.29
C ILE A 75 -10.46 -14.95 24.50
N LEU A 76 -11.75 -15.29 24.56
CA LEU A 76 -12.83 -14.30 24.71
C LEU A 76 -12.84 -13.58 26.08
N PRO A 77 -12.68 -14.27 27.23
CA PRO A 77 -12.52 -13.57 28.50
C PRO A 77 -11.24 -12.72 28.54
N ALA A 78 -10.14 -13.21 27.96
CA ALA A 78 -8.92 -12.41 27.81
C ALA A 78 -9.17 -11.14 26.96
N ALA A 79 -9.92 -11.28 25.87
CA ALA A 79 -10.21 -10.16 24.97
C ALA A 79 -11.06 -9.10 25.67
N LYS A 80 -12.05 -9.53 26.47
CA LYS A 80 -12.86 -8.64 27.31
C LYS A 80 -11.99 -7.91 28.35
N SER A 81 -11.07 -8.62 28.99
CA SER A 81 -10.13 -8.09 29.99
C SER A 81 -9.19 -7.03 29.39
N LYS A 82 -8.73 -7.21 28.16
CA LYS A 82 -7.70 -6.37 27.51
C LYS A 82 -8.24 -5.37 26.48
N GLY A 83 -9.55 -5.35 26.26
CA GLY A 83 -10.22 -4.48 25.28
C GLY A 83 -9.89 -4.86 23.83
N PHE A 84 -9.83 -6.15 23.54
CA PHE A 84 -9.62 -6.70 22.20
C PHE A 84 -10.93 -7.21 21.60
N GLN A 85 -10.93 -7.30 20.27
CA GLN A 85 -11.89 -8.12 19.53
C GLN A 85 -11.16 -9.28 18.84
N VAL A 86 -11.91 -10.34 18.53
CA VAL A 86 -11.41 -11.60 17.98
C VAL A 86 -12.26 -12.00 16.78
N ILE A 87 -11.60 -12.34 15.67
CA ILE A 87 -12.20 -13.18 14.64
C ILE A 87 -11.96 -14.63 15.01
N LEU A 88 -13.03 -15.40 15.22
CA LEU A 88 -12.95 -16.82 15.52
C LEU A 88 -13.01 -17.65 14.24
N GLY A 89 -12.17 -18.68 14.15
CA GLY A 89 -12.17 -19.60 13.02
C GLY A 89 -13.02 -20.85 13.28
N VAL A 90 -13.53 -21.44 12.21
CA VAL A 90 -14.14 -22.77 12.19
C VAL A 90 -13.39 -23.58 11.15
N TRP A 91 -12.88 -24.75 11.52
CA TRP A 91 -12.22 -25.68 10.62
C TRP A 91 -13.23 -26.66 10.02
N PRO A 92 -13.59 -26.53 8.73
CA PRO A 92 -14.77 -27.18 8.18
C PRO A 92 -14.48 -28.54 7.52
N ASP A 93 -13.20 -28.88 7.33
CA ASP A 93 -12.70 -30.00 6.52
C ASP A 93 -13.16 -31.37 7.04
N VAL A 94 -13.42 -31.49 8.35
CA VAL A 94 -13.87 -32.73 9.00
C VAL A 94 -15.07 -32.43 9.89
N ASP A 95 -16.09 -33.28 9.86
CA ASP A 95 -17.36 -33.01 10.55
C ASP A 95 -17.21 -32.97 12.08
N ASP A 96 -16.31 -33.76 12.66
CA ASP A 96 -16.02 -33.70 14.09
C ASP A 96 -15.44 -32.33 14.49
N SER A 97 -14.50 -31.81 13.69
CA SER A 97 -13.89 -30.49 13.93
C SER A 97 -14.91 -29.38 13.76
N PHE A 98 -15.70 -29.43 12.68
CA PHE A 98 -16.78 -28.46 12.43
C PHE A 98 -17.81 -28.45 13.56
N THR A 99 -18.21 -29.63 14.04
CA THR A 99 -19.17 -29.78 15.14
C THR A 99 -18.60 -29.26 16.45
N ALA A 100 -17.33 -29.57 16.75
CA ALA A 100 -16.66 -29.08 17.95
C ALA A 100 -16.54 -27.54 17.94
N ASP A 101 -16.13 -26.95 16.81
CA ASP A 101 -16.03 -25.49 16.66
C ASP A 101 -17.40 -24.82 16.78
N LYS A 102 -18.44 -25.36 16.12
CA LYS A 102 -19.81 -24.85 16.23
C LYS A 102 -20.32 -24.92 17.68
N SER A 103 -20.03 -26.00 18.38
CA SER A 103 -20.38 -26.16 19.81
C SER A 103 -19.68 -25.12 20.68
N ALA A 104 -18.37 -24.90 20.48
CA ALA A 104 -17.61 -23.88 21.19
C ALA A 104 -18.18 -22.47 20.92
N LEU A 105 -18.46 -22.16 19.65
CA LEU A 105 -19.03 -20.87 19.26
C LEU A 105 -20.40 -20.62 19.90
N THR A 106 -21.34 -21.55 19.76
CA THR A 106 -22.69 -21.42 20.33
C THR A 106 -22.69 -21.35 21.85
N THR A 107 -21.69 -21.94 22.50
CA THR A 107 -21.53 -21.87 23.96
C THR A 107 -21.00 -20.51 24.43
N TYR A 108 -19.96 -19.97 23.79
CA TYR A 108 -19.21 -18.81 24.32
C TYR A 108 -19.55 -17.48 23.66
N VAL A 109 -19.84 -17.44 22.35
CA VAL A 109 -20.13 -16.18 21.62
C VAL A 109 -21.27 -15.38 22.25
N PRO A 110 -22.41 -15.98 22.71
CA PRO A 110 -23.48 -15.21 23.33
C PRO A 110 -23.06 -14.42 24.58
N GLN A 111 -22.00 -14.85 25.27
CA GLN A 111 -21.49 -14.24 26.50
C GLN A 111 -20.51 -13.09 26.24
N TYR A 112 -19.96 -13.02 25.01
CA TYR A 112 -18.85 -12.13 24.63
C TYR A 112 -19.09 -11.46 23.27
N LYS A 113 -20.34 -11.11 22.95
CA LYS A 113 -20.72 -10.56 21.63
C LYS A 113 -19.88 -9.35 21.21
N ASP A 114 -19.57 -8.46 22.15
CA ASP A 114 -18.77 -7.25 21.86
C ASP A 114 -17.30 -7.56 21.54
N GLN A 115 -16.79 -8.72 22.01
CA GLN A 115 -15.42 -9.18 21.76
C GLN A 115 -15.34 -10.03 20.49
N VAL A 116 -16.45 -10.46 19.90
CA VAL A 116 -16.45 -11.22 18.65
C VAL A 116 -16.62 -10.24 17.50
N TYR A 117 -15.55 -9.99 16.76
CA TYR A 117 -15.61 -9.14 15.56
C TYR A 117 -16.38 -9.85 14.43
N GLY A 118 -16.11 -11.15 14.27
CA GLY A 118 -16.73 -12.00 13.26
C GLY A 118 -16.28 -13.45 13.39
N VAL A 119 -16.80 -14.30 12.51
CA VAL A 119 -16.45 -15.71 12.41
C VAL A 119 -16.10 -16.04 10.95
N THR A 120 -14.97 -16.69 10.73
CA THR A 120 -14.60 -17.26 9.43
C THR A 120 -14.75 -18.76 9.44
N VAL A 121 -15.54 -19.30 8.52
CA VAL A 121 -15.69 -20.74 8.28
C VAL A 121 -14.77 -21.13 7.14
N GLY A 122 -13.75 -21.92 7.43
CA GLY A 122 -12.68 -22.21 6.49
C GLY A 122 -11.52 -21.21 6.60
N SER A 123 -10.32 -21.76 6.43
CA SER A 123 -9.10 -21.04 6.10
C SER A 123 -8.48 -21.81 4.95
N GLU A 124 -8.47 -21.27 3.74
CA GLU A 124 -7.93 -21.91 2.53
C GLU A 124 -8.59 -23.26 2.17
N ALA A 125 -9.88 -23.42 2.50
CA ALA A 125 -10.60 -24.65 2.24
C ALA A 125 -10.76 -24.92 0.73
N LEU A 126 -10.95 -23.86 -0.07
CA LEU A 126 -11.04 -23.91 -1.53
C LEU A 126 -9.65 -24.10 -2.16
N TYR A 127 -8.63 -23.37 -1.68
CA TYR A 127 -7.25 -23.51 -2.17
C TYR A 127 -6.74 -24.96 -1.96
N ARG A 128 -6.97 -25.54 -0.78
CA ARG A 128 -6.65 -26.96 -0.50
C ARG A 128 -7.54 -27.96 -1.22
N LYS A 129 -8.61 -27.52 -1.88
CA LYS A 129 -9.64 -28.36 -2.53
C LYS A 129 -10.30 -29.35 -1.56
N SER A 130 -10.30 -29.01 -0.27
CA SER A 130 -10.94 -29.81 0.78
C SER A 130 -12.46 -29.76 0.68
N LEU A 131 -13.00 -28.63 0.22
CA LEU A 131 -14.42 -28.39 0.00
C LEU A 131 -14.62 -27.66 -1.32
N THR A 132 -15.77 -27.89 -1.96
CA THR A 132 -16.25 -27.02 -3.05
C THR A 132 -16.84 -25.74 -2.48
N ALA A 133 -16.97 -24.71 -3.30
CA ALA A 133 -17.58 -23.44 -2.88
C ALA A 133 -19.04 -23.60 -2.40
N ASP A 134 -19.84 -24.46 -3.03
CA ASP A 134 -21.20 -24.76 -2.56
C ASP A 134 -21.22 -25.48 -1.20
N ALA A 135 -20.32 -26.44 -1.00
CA ALA A 135 -20.20 -27.15 0.27
C ALA A 135 -19.76 -26.21 1.40
N LEU A 136 -18.81 -25.31 1.10
CA LEU A 136 -18.35 -24.29 2.05
C LEU A 136 -19.45 -23.27 2.34
N LEU A 137 -20.18 -22.80 1.33
CA LEU A 137 -21.35 -21.92 1.49
C LEU A 137 -22.41 -22.54 2.40
N SER A 138 -22.69 -23.84 2.25
CA SER A 138 -23.61 -24.56 3.13
C SER A 138 -23.16 -24.52 4.59
N LYS A 139 -21.86 -24.77 4.86
CA LYS A 139 -21.27 -24.69 6.20
C LYS A 139 -21.25 -23.25 6.75
N ILE A 140 -20.99 -22.24 5.92
CA ILE A 140 -21.10 -20.82 6.29
C ILE A 140 -22.52 -20.48 6.74
N ASN A 141 -23.53 -20.90 5.97
CA ASN A 141 -24.94 -20.64 6.28
C ASN A 141 -25.41 -21.35 7.55
N ASP A 142 -24.88 -22.55 7.83
CA ASP A 142 -25.16 -23.27 9.08
C ASP A 142 -24.63 -22.50 10.32
N ILE A 143 -23.38 -22.03 10.27
CA ILE A 143 -22.81 -21.20 11.34
C ILE A 143 -23.54 -19.85 11.47
N LYS A 144 -23.88 -19.20 10.35
CA LYS A 144 -24.65 -17.96 10.32
C LYS A 144 -26.03 -18.12 10.98
N SER A 145 -26.68 -19.27 10.76
CA SER A 145 -27.97 -19.61 11.38
C SER A 145 -27.83 -19.88 12.88
N ALA A 146 -26.72 -20.49 13.31
CA ALA A 146 -26.44 -20.77 14.71
C ALA A 146 -26.07 -19.51 15.52
N LEU A 147 -25.60 -18.44 14.86
CA LEU A 147 -25.09 -17.21 15.49
C LEU A 147 -25.77 -15.95 14.92
N PRO A 148 -27.07 -15.74 15.16
CA PRO A 148 -27.79 -14.59 14.61
C PRO A 148 -27.18 -13.26 15.10
N GLY A 149 -26.93 -12.35 14.16
CA GLY A 149 -26.35 -11.03 14.41
C GLY A 149 -24.82 -10.99 14.44
N VAL A 150 -24.14 -12.11 14.23
CA VAL A 150 -22.67 -12.18 14.10
C VAL A 150 -22.30 -12.12 12.62
N LYS A 151 -21.23 -11.38 12.28
CA LYS A 151 -20.64 -11.40 10.93
C LYS A 151 -20.04 -12.79 10.69
N VAL A 152 -20.51 -13.49 9.66
CA VAL A 152 -19.98 -14.82 9.30
C VAL A 152 -19.60 -14.83 7.84
N GLY A 153 -18.40 -15.32 7.55
CA GLY A 153 -17.91 -15.50 6.19
C GLY A 153 -16.77 -16.51 6.12
N THR A 154 -15.77 -16.27 5.26
CA THR A 154 -14.68 -17.23 5.02
C THR A 154 -13.34 -16.54 4.84
N ALA A 155 -12.26 -17.27 5.09
CA ALA A 155 -10.92 -16.89 4.68
C ALA A 155 -10.39 -17.89 3.65
N ASP A 156 -9.84 -17.40 2.54
CA ASP A 156 -9.24 -18.26 1.51
C ASP A 156 -8.10 -17.53 0.78
N SER A 157 -7.37 -18.24 -0.07
CA SER A 157 -6.30 -17.62 -0.86
C SER A 157 -6.89 -16.60 -1.84
N TRP A 158 -6.23 -15.45 -2.01
CA TRP A 158 -6.68 -14.36 -2.89
C TRP A 158 -7.06 -14.86 -4.28
N ASN A 159 -6.32 -15.83 -4.80
CA ASN A 159 -6.53 -16.36 -6.14
C ASN A 159 -7.87 -17.10 -6.26
N LYS A 160 -8.42 -17.67 -5.18
CA LYS A 160 -9.75 -18.32 -5.18
C LYS A 160 -10.88 -17.31 -5.29
N PHE A 161 -10.65 -16.09 -4.79
CA PHE A 161 -11.56 -14.97 -4.99
C PHE A 161 -11.39 -14.34 -6.37
N ALA A 162 -10.17 -14.33 -6.92
CA ALA A 162 -9.89 -13.73 -8.23
C ALA A 162 -10.25 -14.63 -9.43
N ASP A 163 -10.11 -15.95 -9.31
CA ASP A 163 -10.25 -16.89 -10.43
C ASP A 163 -11.68 -17.44 -10.63
N GLY A 164 -12.64 -16.96 -9.83
CA GLY A 164 -14.03 -17.39 -9.88
C GLY A 164 -14.37 -18.61 -9.02
N THR A 165 -13.40 -19.25 -8.36
CA THR A 165 -13.67 -20.45 -7.54
C THR A 165 -14.64 -20.14 -6.39
N ALA A 166 -14.53 -18.95 -5.78
CA ALA A 166 -15.38 -18.53 -4.66
C ALA A 166 -16.73 -17.89 -5.09
N ASP A 167 -17.05 -17.83 -6.38
CA ASP A 167 -18.26 -17.17 -6.89
C ASP A 167 -19.56 -17.65 -6.26
N PRO A 168 -19.77 -18.96 -6.01
CA PRO A 168 -20.97 -19.42 -5.32
C PRO A 168 -21.12 -18.80 -3.92
N ILE A 169 -20.01 -18.59 -3.19
CA ILE A 169 -20.03 -17.99 -1.84
C ILE A 169 -20.41 -16.52 -1.92
N ILE A 170 -19.81 -15.78 -2.87
CA ILE A 170 -20.07 -14.35 -3.10
C ILE A 170 -21.53 -14.14 -3.55
N ASN A 171 -21.99 -14.91 -4.53
CA ASN A 171 -23.37 -14.85 -5.03
C ASN A 171 -24.39 -15.38 -4.00
N GLY A 172 -23.97 -16.25 -3.10
CA GLY A 172 -24.74 -16.74 -1.95
C GLY A 172 -24.98 -15.70 -0.85
N GLY A 173 -24.47 -14.47 -1.00
CA GLY A 173 -24.71 -13.37 -0.07
C GLY A 173 -23.78 -13.35 1.15
N VAL A 174 -22.60 -13.97 1.04
CA VAL A 174 -21.55 -13.86 2.05
C VAL A 174 -20.72 -12.62 1.74
N THR A 175 -20.74 -11.64 2.66
CA THR A 175 -20.12 -10.33 2.44
C THR A 175 -18.91 -10.05 3.32
N PHE A 176 -18.57 -10.94 4.26
CA PHE A 176 -17.37 -10.83 5.10
C PHE A 176 -16.29 -11.78 4.57
N LEU A 177 -15.28 -11.26 3.88
CA LEU A 177 -14.31 -12.08 3.14
C LEU A 177 -12.86 -11.71 3.51
N LEU A 178 -12.07 -12.72 3.83
CA LEU A 178 -10.66 -12.59 4.15
C LEU A 178 -9.81 -13.25 3.06
N ALA A 179 -9.03 -12.47 2.31
CA ALA A 179 -8.15 -12.98 1.26
C ALA A 179 -6.70 -13.10 1.77
N ASN A 180 -6.20 -14.33 1.88
CA ASN A 180 -4.81 -14.61 2.22
C ASN A 180 -3.92 -14.28 1.01
N ALA A 181 -2.92 -13.41 1.19
CA ALA A 181 -2.05 -12.92 0.12
C ALA A 181 -0.59 -12.86 0.59
N PHE A 182 0.22 -13.79 0.09
CA PHE A 182 1.64 -13.93 0.46
C PHE A 182 2.55 -13.74 -0.76
N ALA A 183 3.16 -12.57 -0.89
CA ALA A 183 4.16 -12.32 -1.93
C ALA A 183 5.42 -13.18 -1.75
N PHE A 184 5.70 -13.65 -0.53
CA PHE A 184 6.81 -14.55 -0.22
C PHE A 184 6.72 -15.87 -1.01
N TRP A 185 5.56 -16.53 -1.00
CA TRP A 185 5.32 -17.79 -1.72
C TRP A 185 5.28 -17.64 -3.25
N GLN A 186 5.28 -16.40 -3.73
CA GLN A 186 5.43 -16.06 -5.15
C GLN A 186 6.87 -15.72 -5.53
N GLY A 187 7.83 -15.95 -4.63
CA GLY A 187 9.26 -15.83 -4.88
C GLY A 187 9.75 -14.42 -5.13
N LYS A 188 9.02 -13.41 -4.66
CA LYS A 188 9.38 -11.99 -4.82
C LYS A 188 10.39 -11.57 -3.75
N ASN A 189 11.24 -10.60 -4.05
CA ASN A 189 12.11 -10.00 -3.03
C ASN A 189 11.29 -9.04 -2.14
N ALA A 190 11.70 -8.86 -0.88
CA ALA A 190 10.95 -8.11 0.13
C ALA A 190 10.72 -6.61 -0.15
N GLY A 191 11.40 -6.05 -1.16
CA GLY A 191 11.21 -4.67 -1.61
C GLY A 191 10.04 -4.54 -2.60
N ASP A 192 10.25 -3.75 -3.65
CA ASP A 192 9.22 -3.37 -4.63
C ASP A 192 8.51 -4.57 -5.26
N GLY A 193 9.22 -5.69 -5.44
CA GLY A 193 8.65 -6.91 -6.01
C GLY A 193 7.55 -7.50 -5.14
N ALA A 194 7.75 -7.53 -3.82
CA ALA A 194 6.75 -8.05 -2.88
C ALA A 194 5.61 -7.07 -2.65
N GLN A 195 5.89 -5.77 -2.63
CA GLN A 195 4.86 -4.74 -2.53
C GLN A 195 3.91 -4.78 -3.74
N TYR A 196 4.45 -4.78 -4.96
CA TYR A 196 3.64 -4.86 -6.18
C TYR A 196 2.75 -6.09 -6.17
N THR A 197 3.34 -7.28 -5.96
CA THR A 197 2.59 -8.54 -5.98
C THR A 197 1.51 -8.58 -4.91
N PHE A 198 1.81 -8.13 -3.69
CA PHE A 198 0.82 -8.08 -2.62
C PHE A 198 -0.38 -7.18 -2.94
N PHE A 199 -0.14 -6.01 -3.56
CA PHE A 199 -1.21 -5.12 -3.99
C PHE A 199 -2.00 -5.70 -5.16
N ASP A 200 -1.32 -6.27 -6.14
CA ASP A 200 -1.93 -6.90 -7.32
C ASP A 200 -2.81 -8.09 -6.93
N ASP A 201 -2.37 -8.95 -5.99
CA ASP A 201 -3.15 -10.06 -5.44
C ASP A 201 -4.48 -9.58 -4.83
N ALA A 202 -4.41 -8.57 -3.95
CA ALA A 202 -5.57 -8.02 -3.26
C ALA A 202 -6.53 -7.31 -4.24
N GLN A 203 -5.99 -6.58 -5.21
CA GLN A 203 -6.77 -5.88 -6.23
C GLN A 203 -7.46 -6.84 -7.19
N GLN A 204 -6.83 -7.95 -7.59
CA GLN A 204 -7.46 -8.96 -8.42
C GLN A 204 -8.68 -9.59 -7.71
N ALA A 205 -8.54 -9.93 -6.43
CA ALA A 205 -9.65 -10.45 -5.63
C ALA A 205 -10.79 -9.41 -5.50
N LEU A 206 -10.47 -8.18 -5.11
CA LEU A 206 -11.44 -7.09 -4.97
C LEU A 206 -12.13 -6.74 -6.29
N GLY A 207 -11.37 -6.66 -7.38
CA GLY A 207 -11.87 -6.34 -8.71
C GLY A 207 -12.83 -7.39 -9.23
N HIS A 208 -12.55 -8.68 -9.01
CA HIS A 208 -13.48 -9.75 -9.36
C HIS A 208 -14.77 -9.70 -8.53
N ILE A 209 -14.66 -9.53 -7.21
CA ILE A 209 -15.83 -9.37 -6.32
C ILE A 209 -16.69 -8.17 -6.77
N GLN A 210 -16.07 -7.03 -7.05
CA GLN A 210 -16.76 -5.84 -7.55
C GLN A 210 -17.41 -6.10 -8.91
N GLY A 211 -16.73 -6.81 -9.81
CA GLY A 211 -17.27 -7.19 -11.13
C GLY A 211 -18.53 -8.04 -11.02
N LEU A 212 -18.58 -8.97 -10.07
CA LEU A 212 -19.76 -9.81 -9.81
C LEU A 212 -20.92 -9.06 -9.16
N ARG A 213 -20.63 -8.12 -8.26
CA ARG A 213 -21.63 -7.48 -7.38
C ARG A 213 -22.05 -6.08 -7.83
N GLY A 214 -21.27 -5.45 -8.69
CA GLY A 214 -21.44 -4.08 -9.15
C GLY A 214 -21.07 -2.99 -8.13
N SER A 215 -20.95 -3.34 -6.84
CA SER A 215 -20.46 -2.48 -5.76
C SER A 215 -19.77 -3.31 -4.68
N LEU A 216 -18.95 -2.65 -3.86
CA LEU A 216 -18.33 -3.20 -2.66
C LEU A 216 -18.93 -2.61 -1.37
N ASP A 217 -19.96 -1.77 -1.44
CA ASP A 217 -20.48 -1.02 -0.28
C ASP A 217 -21.01 -1.91 0.85
N ASP A 218 -21.51 -3.11 0.52
CA ASP A 218 -21.98 -4.12 1.48
C ASP A 218 -20.92 -5.17 1.81
N PHE A 219 -19.76 -5.14 1.15
CA PHE A 219 -18.65 -6.06 1.37
C PHE A 219 -17.67 -5.52 2.39
N GLU A 220 -17.34 -6.38 3.33
CA GLU A 220 -16.25 -6.17 4.26
C GLU A 220 -15.10 -7.11 3.89
N PHE A 221 -14.20 -6.58 3.07
CA PHE A 221 -13.01 -7.26 2.59
C PHE A 221 -11.78 -6.93 3.45
N TRP A 222 -11.01 -7.96 3.77
CA TRP A 222 -9.77 -7.87 4.52
C TRP A 222 -8.70 -8.71 3.83
N VAL A 223 -7.44 -8.29 3.89
CA VAL A 223 -6.34 -9.23 3.70
C VAL A 223 -6.30 -10.13 4.94
N GLY A 224 -6.63 -11.40 4.73
CA GLY A 224 -6.85 -12.39 5.78
C GLY A 224 -5.58 -12.81 6.49
N GLU A 225 -4.49 -12.97 5.74
CA GLU A 225 -3.14 -13.31 6.18
C GLU A 225 -2.13 -12.76 5.18
N THR A 226 -1.04 -12.20 5.69
CA THR A 226 0.15 -11.86 4.92
C THR A 226 1.34 -11.76 5.85
N GLY A 227 2.55 -12.08 5.40
CA GLY A 227 3.69 -12.19 6.31
C GLY A 227 5.02 -12.38 5.62
N TRP A 228 6.08 -12.36 6.41
CA TRP A 228 7.43 -12.62 5.91
C TRP A 228 8.27 -13.34 6.97
N PRO A 229 8.98 -14.44 6.63
CA PRO A 229 9.81 -15.14 7.59
C PRO A 229 11.04 -14.32 7.97
N THR A 230 11.37 -14.39 9.25
CA THR A 230 12.45 -13.63 9.90
C THR A 230 13.74 -14.45 9.98
N ASP A 231 14.75 -13.96 10.71
CA ASP A 231 16.02 -14.69 10.88
C ASP A 231 15.79 -16.12 11.42
N GLY A 232 16.41 -17.11 10.79
CA GLY A 232 16.19 -18.54 11.08
C GLY A 232 15.15 -19.19 10.17
N GLY A 233 14.28 -18.41 9.52
CA GLY A 233 13.31 -18.90 8.55
C GLY A 233 13.94 -19.35 7.22
N SER A 234 13.14 -20.06 6.43
CA SER A 234 13.56 -20.57 5.12
C SER A 234 13.41 -19.52 4.02
N ASP A 235 14.32 -19.53 3.04
CA ASP A 235 14.20 -18.77 1.80
C ASP A 235 13.21 -19.43 0.82
N TYR A 236 12.63 -18.64 -0.08
CA TYR A 236 11.84 -19.12 -1.21
C TYR A 236 12.22 -18.38 -2.49
N SER A 237 13.03 -19.02 -3.34
CA SER A 237 13.55 -18.39 -4.56
C SER A 237 14.26 -17.04 -4.27
N ALA A 238 13.76 -15.93 -4.81
CA ALA A 238 14.30 -14.59 -4.54
C ALA A 238 13.71 -13.95 -3.27
N ALA A 239 12.71 -14.57 -2.64
CA ALA A 239 12.22 -14.20 -1.33
C ALA A 239 13.22 -14.72 -0.27
N LYS A 240 13.89 -13.79 0.39
CA LYS A 240 14.91 -14.10 1.40
C LYS A 240 14.34 -13.89 2.80
N ALA A 241 14.44 -14.90 3.65
CA ALA A 241 14.10 -14.74 5.06
C ALA A 241 15.05 -13.73 5.71
N GLY A 242 14.59 -13.11 6.79
CA GLY A 242 15.44 -12.29 7.64
C GLY A 242 14.74 -11.07 8.23
N ASN A 243 15.22 -10.62 9.38
CA ASN A 243 14.58 -9.54 10.14
C ASN A 243 14.47 -8.25 9.31
N SER A 244 15.52 -7.89 8.57
CA SER A 244 15.51 -6.70 7.71
C SER A 244 14.54 -6.82 6.53
N ASN A 245 14.35 -8.04 6.00
CA ASN A 245 13.41 -8.28 4.90
C ASN A 245 11.96 -8.27 5.40
N ALA A 246 11.69 -8.89 6.55
CA ALA A 246 10.38 -8.82 7.18
C ALA A 246 9.99 -7.38 7.56
N GLU A 247 10.96 -6.60 8.06
CA GLU A 247 10.77 -5.17 8.32
C GLU A 247 10.48 -4.36 7.06
N LEU A 248 11.25 -4.61 5.99
CA LEU A 248 11.03 -3.97 4.70
C LEU A 248 9.64 -4.29 4.15
N TYR A 249 9.23 -5.57 4.20
CA TYR A 249 7.93 -6.01 3.72
C TYR A 249 6.78 -5.40 4.52
N PHE A 250 6.87 -5.43 5.86
CA PHE A 250 5.84 -4.82 6.70
C PHE A 250 5.69 -3.32 6.41
N ARG A 251 6.81 -2.59 6.34
CA ARG A 251 6.79 -1.15 6.10
C ARG A 251 6.27 -0.79 4.71
N ASN A 252 6.76 -1.46 3.66
CA ASN A 252 6.48 -1.07 2.29
C ASN A 252 5.16 -1.67 1.76
N SER A 253 4.76 -2.84 2.26
CA SER A 253 3.56 -3.54 1.79
C SER A 253 2.39 -3.39 2.77
N VAL A 254 2.57 -3.81 4.02
CA VAL A 254 1.47 -3.87 5.00
C VAL A 254 1.03 -2.47 5.42
N CYS A 255 1.96 -1.61 5.84
CA CYS A 255 1.62 -0.22 6.20
C CYS A 255 1.03 0.54 5.02
N ALA A 256 1.53 0.33 3.80
CA ALA A 256 0.99 0.97 2.60
C ALA A 256 -0.46 0.51 2.33
N MET A 257 -0.75 -0.79 2.43
CA MET A 257 -2.11 -1.33 2.25
C MET A 257 -3.08 -0.78 3.30
N LEU A 258 -2.63 -0.62 4.56
CA LEU A 258 -3.39 0.04 5.61
C LEU A 258 -3.62 1.53 5.30
N ASP A 259 -2.62 2.24 4.79
CA ASP A 259 -2.77 3.65 4.40
C ASP A 259 -3.76 3.82 3.22
N TRP A 260 -3.95 2.77 2.42
CA TRP A 260 -4.99 2.67 1.38
C TRP A 260 -6.39 2.33 1.91
N GLY A 261 -6.55 2.16 3.22
CA GLY A 261 -7.84 1.87 3.84
C GLY A 261 -8.24 0.39 3.84
N VAL A 262 -7.36 -0.51 3.38
CA VAL A 262 -7.62 -1.96 3.38
C VAL A 262 -7.14 -2.54 4.71
N ASN A 263 -8.02 -3.29 5.37
CA ASN A 263 -7.68 -3.94 6.63
C ASN A 263 -6.79 -5.16 6.39
N VAL A 264 -5.81 -5.40 7.27
CA VAL A 264 -4.80 -6.45 7.09
C VAL A 264 -4.58 -7.20 8.40
N PHE A 265 -4.62 -8.52 8.33
CA PHE A 265 -4.09 -9.41 9.37
C PHE A 265 -2.67 -9.86 9.02
N TYR A 266 -1.71 -9.50 9.87
CA TYR A 266 -0.33 -9.97 9.70
C TYR A 266 -0.15 -11.38 10.26
N PHE A 267 0.50 -12.25 9.48
CA PHE A 267 0.88 -13.61 9.81
C PHE A 267 2.38 -13.66 10.14
N GLU A 268 2.77 -13.78 11.40
CA GLU A 268 1.90 -13.86 12.58
C GLU A 268 2.45 -13.09 13.79
N ALA A 269 1.70 -13.05 14.90
CA ALA A 269 2.09 -12.28 16.07
C ALA A 269 3.42 -12.77 16.67
N PHE A 270 3.55 -14.08 16.90
CA PHE A 270 4.68 -14.68 17.60
C PHE A 270 5.17 -15.90 16.84
N ASP A 271 6.48 -16.16 16.91
CA ASP A 271 7.02 -17.42 16.42
C ASP A 271 6.33 -18.63 17.07
N GLU A 272 6.05 -19.64 16.27
CA GLU A 272 5.40 -20.88 16.70
C GLU A 272 6.31 -22.10 16.45
N PRO A 273 7.29 -22.37 17.35
CA PRO A 273 8.27 -23.46 17.20
C PRO A 273 7.70 -24.88 17.08
N TRP A 274 6.42 -25.05 17.38
CA TRP A 274 5.73 -26.34 17.33
C TRP A 274 5.18 -26.66 15.94
N LYS A 275 5.10 -25.68 15.02
CA LYS A 275 4.48 -25.87 13.70
C LYS A 275 5.32 -26.81 12.81
N PRO A 276 4.67 -27.70 12.03
CA PRO A 276 5.35 -28.48 11.01
C PRO A 276 5.80 -27.55 9.86
N ALA A 277 6.70 -28.03 9.01
CA ALA A 277 7.09 -27.30 7.80
C ALA A 277 5.93 -27.25 6.80
N SER A 278 5.72 -26.11 6.15
CA SER A 278 4.72 -25.92 5.09
C SER A 278 5.30 -25.98 3.70
N VAL A 279 4.50 -26.42 2.74
CA VAL A 279 4.90 -26.63 1.35
C VAL A 279 4.37 -25.48 0.49
N GLY A 280 5.27 -24.70 -0.12
CA GLY A 280 4.89 -23.62 -1.05
C GLY A 280 4.50 -24.14 -2.45
N ASP A 281 4.09 -23.21 -3.34
CA ASP A 281 3.60 -23.55 -4.70
C ASP A 281 4.62 -24.33 -5.57
N ASN A 282 5.91 -24.25 -5.24
CA ASN A 282 6.97 -25.02 -5.91
C ASN A 282 7.15 -26.45 -5.34
N GLY A 283 6.34 -26.87 -4.36
CA GLY A 283 6.40 -28.18 -3.73
C GLY A 283 7.51 -28.35 -2.68
N ILE A 284 8.20 -27.28 -2.27
CA ILE A 284 9.29 -27.34 -1.29
C ILE A 284 8.77 -26.99 0.10
N ALA A 285 9.08 -27.86 1.08
CA ALA A 285 8.80 -27.62 2.49
C ALA A 285 9.74 -26.55 3.08
N ALA A 286 9.18 -25.60 3.80
CA ALA A 286 9.87 -24.47 4.41
C ALA A 286 9.48 -24.35 5.88
N ASP A 287 10.46 -23.92 6.69
CA ASP A 287 10.33 -23.76 8.13
C ASP A 287 9.30 -22.67 8.48
N GLU A 288 8.23 -23.05 9.18
CA GLU A 288 7.17 -22.15 9.65
C GLU A 288 7.43 -21.56 11.04
N THR A 289 8.51 -21.95 11.71
CA THR A 289 8.72 -21.58 13.11
C THR A 289 9.15 -20.13 13.31
N HIS A 290 9.48 -19.42 12.22
CA HIS A 290 10.10 -18.09 12.24
C HIS A 290 9.26 -16.98 11.54
N TRP A 291 7.94 -17.11 11.51
CA TRP A 291 7.01 -16.14 10.89
C TRP A 291 6.49 -15.05 11.82
N GLY A 292 6.81 -15.12 13.12
CA GLY A 292 6.37 -14.13 14.09
C GLY A 292 7.01 -12.76 13.86
N ALA A 293 6.23 -11.68 13.96
CA ALA A 293 6.79 -10.34 14.11
C ALA A 293 7.51 -10.16 15.46
N MET A 294 7.17 -10.99 16.45
CA MET A 294 7.82 -11.10 17.75
C MET A 294 8.34 -12.54 17.96
N ASN A 295 9.30 -12.70 18.85
CA ASN A 295 9.76 -14.01 19.28
C ASN A 295 8.65 -14.75 20.05
N ALA A 296 8.80 -16.06 20.19
CA ALA A 296 7.85 -16.93 20.88
C ALA A 296 7.64 -16.57 22.37
N ASP A 297 8.62 -15.87 22.98
CA ASP A 297 8.55 -15.34 24.35
C ASP A 297 7.94 -13.93 24.44
N ARG A 298 7.37 -13.43 23.33
CA ARG A 298 6.77 -12.09 23.16
C ARG A 298 7.78 -10.94 23.08
N SER A 299 9.08 -11.23 23.11
CA SER A 299 10.10 -10.20 22.96
C SER A 299 10.19 -9.73 21.49
N PRO A 300 10.53 -8.45 21.24
CA PRO A 300 10.73 -7.96 19.88
C PRO A 300 11.96 -8.59 19.21
N LYS A 301 11.91 -8.82 17.90
CA LYS A 301 13.07 -9.23 17.11
C LYS A 301 14.03 -8.04 16.92
N SER A 302 15.30 -8.17 17.34
CA SER A 302 16.35 -7.14 17.20
C SER A 302 16.69 -6.92 15.71
N VAL A 303 16.85 -5.71 15.17
CA VAL A 303 17.52 -4.50 15.66
C VAL A 303 16.59 -3.29 15.54
N GLU A 304 16.40 -2.56 16.65
CA GLU A 304 15.81 -1.22 16.70
C GLU A 304 14.41 -1.06 16.06
N ASN A 305 13.42 -1.76 16.62
CA ASN A 305 12.03 -1.29 16.80
C ASN A 305 11.54 -0.22 15.78
N SER A 306 11.37 -0.63 14.51
CA SER A 306 10.64 0.15 13.50
C SER A 306 9.60 -0.67 12.72
N LEU A 307 9.42 -1.96 13.03
CA LEU A 307 8.27 -2.73 12.54
C LEU A 307 6.97 -2.07 12.96
N VAL A 308 6.85 -1.58 14.19
CA VAL A 308 5.59 -0.99 14.65
C VAL A 308 5.79 0.15 15.63
N ARG A 309 6.00 1.36 15.11
CA ARG A 309 5.74 2.59 15.86
C ARG A 309 4.78 3.45 15.05
N THR A 310 3.49 3.29 15.31
CA THR A 310 2.46 4.26 14.91
C THR A 310 2.57 5.59 15.69
N GLY A 311 3.47 5.69 16.67
CA GLY A 311 3.89 6.94 17.28
C GLY A 311 5.29 7.33 16.81
N VAL A 312 5.39 8.42 16.05
CA VAL A 312 6.66 9.11 15.77
C VAL A 312 7.44 9.24 17.08
N ARG A 313 8.50 8.44 17.27
CA ARG A 313 9.54 8.82 18.22
C ARG A 313 10.07 10.13 17.66
N ARG A 314 9.84 11.24 18.37
CA ARG A 314 10.68 12.43 18.22
C ARG A 314 12.10 11.99 18.55
N PHE A 315 12.82 11.50 17.53
CA PHE A 315 14.26 11.60 17.53
C PHE A 315 14.53 13.08 17.80
N ALA A 316 15.23 13.36 18.89
CA ALA A 316 15.76 14.71 19.08
C ALA A 316 16.40 15.10 17.75
N PRO A 317 15.98 16.21 17.12
CA PRO A 317 16.27 16.48 15.72
C PRO A 317 17.76 16.29 15.50
N LYS A 318 18.12 15.31 14.66
CA LYS A 318 19.49 15.18 14.17
C LYS A 318 19.77 16.49 13.46
N THR A 319 20.66 17.29 14.01
CA THR A 319 21.06 18.56 13.42
C THR A 319 21.67 18.25 12.06
N LYS A 320 20.91 18.44 10.96
CA LYS A 320 21.41 18.30 9.58
C LYS A 320 22.63 19.23 9.36
N SER A 321 22.70 20.32 10.12
CA SER A 321 23.77 21.31 10.23
C SER A 321 24.89 20.96 11.22
N GLY A 322 24.97 19.75 11.78
CA GLY A 322 26.08 19.38 12.67
C GLY A 322 27.44 19.31 11.96
N CYS A 323 28.54 19.60 12.66
CA CYS A 323 29.88 19.49 12.07
C CYS A 323 30.20 18.03 11.70
N LEU A 324 31.09 17.85 10.72
CA LEU A 324 31.48 16.55 10.20
C LEU A 324 32.00 15.63 11.32
N THR A 325 32.81 16.15 12.24
CA THR A 325 33.36 15.38 13.36
C THR A 325 32.28 14.88 14.32
N CYS A 326 31.27 15.70 14.65
CA CYS A 326 30.14 15.27 15.50
C CYS A 326 29.23 14.28 14.77
N LYS A 327 29.05 14.45 13.46
CA LYS A 327 28.31 13.52 12.60
C LYS A 327 28.98 12.14 12.55
N ILE A 328 30.29 12.08 12.29
CA ILE A 328 31.09 10.83 12.30
C ILE A 328 30.96 10.14 13.65
N ARG A 329 31.04 10.90 14.73
CA ARG A 329 30.92 10.39 16.10
C ARG A 329 29.48 10.04 16.52
N ARG A 330 28.48 10.27 15.68
CA ARG A 330 27.05 10.07 15.96
C ARG A 330 26.58 10.77 17.25
N ILE A 331 27.08 11.98 17.52
CA ILE A 331 26.70 12.80 18.68
C ILE A 331 26.10 14.15 18.24
N LYS A 332 25.17 14.70 19.02
CA LYS A 332 24.58 16.03 18.76
C LYS A 332 25.67 17.11 18.70
N CYS A 333 25.69 17.92 17.64
CA CYS A 333 26.59 19.07 17.52
C CYS A 333 25.94 20.29 18.18
N ASP A 334 26.76 21.17 18.77
CA ASP A 334 26.32 22.46 19.29
C ASP A 334 26.28 23.58 18.23
N GLU A 335 26.69 23.26 16.99
CA GLU A 335 26.64 24.14 15.81
C GLU A 335 27.47 25.44 15.90
N GLY A 336 28.34 25.57 16.91
CA GLY A 336 29.30 26.66 16.99
C GLY A 336 30.22 26.73 15.77
N LYS A 337 30.29 27.89 15.11
CA LYS A 337 31.20 28.19 13.99
C LYS A 337 32.36 29.06 14.49
N PRO A 338 33.60 28.87 13.99
CA PRO A 338 34.02 27.91 12.96
C PRO A 338 34.18 26.46 13.48
N PHE A 339 34.27 26.26 14.80
CA PHE A 339 34.47 24.95 15.43
C PHE A 339 33.46 24.70 16.56
N CYS A 340 32.95 23.47 16.63
CA CYS A 340 31.97 23.07 17.63
C CYS A 340 32.59 22.95 19.03
N LYS A 341 31.89 23.41 20.08
CA LYS A 341 32.36 23.31 21.48
C LYS A 341 32.57 21.86 21.92
N ARG A 342 31.75 20.92 21.44
CA ARG A 342 31.96 19.49 21.76
C ARG A 342 33.26 18.92 21.19
N CYS A 343 33.69 19.46 20.06
CA CYS A 343 34.91 19.07 19.39
C CYS A 343 36.11 19.63 20.18
N THR A 344 36.08 20.93 20.44
CA THR A 344 37.16 21.64 21.13
C THR A 344 37.29 21.25 22.60
N ALA A 345 36.18 21.10 23.33
CA ALA A 345 36.19 20.69 24.75
C ALA A 345 36.73 19.27 24.96
N THR A 346 36.69 18.42 23.93
CA THR A 346 37.26 17.06 23.99
C THR A 346 38.64 16.96 23.35
N GLY A 347 39.29 18.09 23.07
CA GLY A 347 40.62 18.16 22.47
C GLY A 347 40.70 17.69 21.01
N ARG A 348 39.57 17.57 20.31
CA ARG A 348 39.50 17.07 18.94
C ARG A 348 39.44 18.21 17.93
N ARG A 349 40.14 18.04 16.80
CA ARG A 349 39.98 18.93 15.64
C ARG A 349 38.55 18.82 15.11
N CYS A 350 37.90 19.96 14.90
CA CYS A 350 36.59 20.04 14.26
C CYS A 350 36.77 20.24 12.76
N ASP A 351 36.31 19.28 11.97
CA ASP A 351 36.46 19.26 10.51
C ASP A 351 35.48 20.20 9.78
N GLY A 352 34.79 21.07 10.55
CA GLY A 352 33.87 22.06 10.03
C GLY A 352 32.51 21.48 9.61
N TYR A 353 31.75 22.29 8.89
CA TYR A 353 30.38 22.00 8.49
C TYR A 353 30.32 21.70 6.99
N ALA A 354 29.59 20.64 6.62
CA ALA A 354 29.38 20.33 5.20
C ALA A 354 28.65 21.50 4.51
N PRO A 355 29.03 21.88 3.29
CA PRO A 355 28.20 22.78 2.48
C PRO A 355 26.82 22.16 2.25
N PRO A 356 25.75 22.96 2.10
CA PRO A 356 24.40 22.44 1.88
C PRO A 356 24.40 21.50 0.67
N GLN A 357 24.05 20.24 0.88
CA GLN A 357 23.88 19.27 -0.20
C GLN A 357 22.69 19.71 -1.06
N GLN A 358 22.97 20.11 -2.29
CA GLN A 358 21.96 20.21 -3.34
C GLN A 358 21.66 18.81 -3.91
N SER A 359 20.37 18.48 -3.97
CA SER A 359 19.72 17.47 -4.84
C SER A 359 19.93 15.97 -4.57
N LEU A 360 18.84 15.31 -4.11
CA LEU A 360 18.63 13.85 -4.15
C LEU A 360 18.19 13.32 -5.54
N CYS A 361 18.07 14.18 -6.57
CA CYS A 361 17.69 13.79 -7.94
C CYS A 361 18.85 13.91 -8.95
N ALA A 362 20.11 13.94 -8.52
CA ALA A 362 21.24 13.90 -9.45
C ALA A 362 21.59 12.44 -9.78
N LYS A 363 21.07 11.91 -10.89
CA LYS A 363 21.76 10.80 -11.57
C LYS A 363 23.09 11.37 -12.08
N ASP A 364 24.19 10.69 -11.77
CA ASP A 364 25.50 11.02 -12.34
C ASP A 364 25.38 11.09 -13.87
N SER A 365 25.61 12.29 -14.40
CA SER A 365 25.92 12.62 -15.80
C SER A 365 25.24 11.74 -16.86
N LEU A 366 23.97 12.05 -17.17
CA LEU A 366 23.37 11.61 -18.43
C LEU A 366 24.17 12.22 -19.61
N SER A 367 24.62 11.34 -20.50
CA SER A 367 25.26 11.69 -21.78
C SER A 367 24.44 12.76 -22.50
N MET A 368 25.08 13.89 -22.83
CA MET A 368 24.48 14.97 -23.59
C MET A 368 23.99 14.45 -24.95
N GLN A 369 22.70 14.13 -25.06
CA GLN A 369 22.07 13.98 -26.36
C GLN A 369 21.82 15.37 -26.98
N PRO A 370 21.84 15.47 -28.33
CA PRO A 370 21.79 16.75 -29.02
C PRO A 370 20.53 17.53 -28.63
N SER A 371 20.71 18.83 -28.41
CA SER A 371 19.63 19.78 -28.13
C SER A 371 18.51 19.65 -29.17
N LEU A 372 17.33 19.19 -28.73
CA LEU A 372 16.09 19.37 -29.47
C LEU A 372 15.87 20.88 -29.63
N SER A 373 16.07 21.40 -30.84
CA SER A 373 15.82 22.80 -31.16
C SER A 373 14.31 23.05 -31.19
N LEU A 374 13.78 23.64 -30.11
CA LEU A 374 12.37 24.03 -30.00
C LEU A 374 11.98 24.93 -31.19
N SER A 375 11.26 24.38 -32.16
CA SER A 375 10.85 25.07 -33.38
C SER A 375 9.34 25.27 -33.34
N GLY A 376 8.87 26.52 -33.15
CA GLY A 376 7.44 26.86 -33.13
C GLY A 376 7.07 28.00 -32.18
N SER A 377 5.78 28.39 -32.20
CA SER A 377 5.15 29.40 -31.34
C SER A 377 5.07 28.90 -29.89
N THR A 378 6.21 28.95 -29.19
CA THR A 378 6.34 28.57 -27.77
C THR A 378 6.73 29.78 -26.95
N THR A 379 6.03 29.99 -25.84
CA THR A 379 6.30 31.10 -24.93
C THR A 379 7.61 30.89 -24.18
N THR A 380 8.20 31.97 -23.67
CA THR A 380 9.42 31.89 -22.84
C THR A 380 9.22 31.01 -21.60
N LEU A 381 8.02 31.02 -21.02
CA LEU A 381 7.68 30.19 -19.87
C LEU A 381 7.64 28.70 -20.25
N GLU A 382 6.97 28.33 -21.36
CA GLU A 382 6.95 26.93 -21.82
C GLU A 382 8.35 26.39 -22.15
N LYS A 383 9.23 27.23 -22.69
CA LYS A 383 10.66 26.88 -22.91
C LYS A 383 11.37 26.57 -21.60
N ARG A 384 11.15 27.38 -20.57
CA ARG A 384 11.71 27.15 -19.23
C ARG A 384 11.15 25.85 -18.62
N SER A 385 9.84 25.66 -18.70
CA SER A 385 9.15 24.48 -18.18
C SER A 385 9.63 23.20 -18.87
N PHE A 386 9.91 23.24 -20.17
CA PHE A 386 10.48 22.13 -20.91
C PHE A 386 11.90 21.76 -20.43
N GLU A 387 12.77 22.76 -20.29
CA GLU A 387 14.13 22.54 -19.80
C GLU A 387 14.14 22.05 -18.34
N TYR A 388 13.28 22.60 -17.48
CA TYR A 388 13.13 22.13 -16.10
C TYR A 388 12.58 20.70 -16.05
N PHE A 389 11.67 20.34 -16.95
CA PHE A 389 11.19 18.97 -17.06
C PHE A 389 12.34 18.02 -17.39
N ARG A 390 13.08 18.31 -18.46
CA ARG A 390 14.20 17.49 -18.93
C ARG A 390 15.29 17.31 -17.87
N LEU A 391 15.66 18.39 -17.17
CA LEU A 391 16.79 18.39 -16.25
C LEU A 391 16.45 17.94 -14.83
N ARG A 392 15.19 18.05 -14.41
CA ARG A 392 14.80 17.86 -13.01
C ARG A 392 13.58 16.96 -12.84
N THR A 393 12.52 17.20 -13.58
CA THR A 393 11.25 16.49 -13.36
C THR A 393 11.31 15.05 -13.88
N ALA A 394 11.75 14.85 -15.13
CA ALA A 394 11.87 13.52 -15.73
C ALA A 394 12.82 12.60 -14.94
N PRO A 395 14.03 13.03 -14.52
CA PRO A 395 14.90 12.18 -13.69
C PRO A 395 14.31 11.81 -12.33
N CYS A 396 13.54 12.69 -11.68
CA CYS A 396 12.90 12.38 -10.40
C CYS A 396 11.72 11.39 -10.58
N ILE A 397 10.86 11.60 -11.58
CA ILE A 397 9.68 10.74 -11.84
C ILE A 397 10.11 9.37 -12.41
N SER A 398 11.16 9.32 -13.22
CA SER A 398 11.67 8.05 -13.78
C SER A 398 12.34 7.17 -12.73
N GLY A 399 12.81 7.72 -11.60
CA GLY A 399 13.40 6.93 -10.53
C GLY A 399 14.56 6.05 -11.02
N SER A 400 14.57 4.78 -10.61
CA SER A 400 15.51 3.76 -11.10
C SER A 400 15.05 3.06 -12.38
N PHE A 401 13.89 3.42 -12.93
CA PHE A 401 13.35 2.80 -14.13
C PHE A 401 14.11 3.27 -15.38
N LYS A 402 14.26 2.34 -16.34
CA LYS A 402 15.02 2.56 -17.59
C LYS A 402 14.11 2.75 -18.81
N ASP A 403 12.81 2.95 -18.62
CA ASP A 403 11.88 3.15 -19.74
C ASP A 403 12.06 4.55 -20.39
N PRO A 404 11.88 4.65 -21.72
CA PRO A 404 12.12 5.88 -22.47
C PRO A 404 10.96 6.90 -22.37
N VAL A 405 9.91 6.63 -21.58
CA VAL A 405 8.67 7.43 -21.57
C VAL A 405 8.96 8.89 -21.25
N TRP A 406 9.63 9.15 -20.14
CA TRP A 406 9.88 10.51 -19.65
C TRP A 406 11.01 11.23 -20.40
N GLU A 407 12.06 10.51 -20.75
CA GLU A 407 13.30 11.07 -21.30
C GLU A 407 13.28 11.15 -22.83
N LYS A 408 12.33 10.47 -23.50
CA LYS A 408 12.20 10.47 -24.96
C LYS A 408 10.77 10.71 -25.42
N LEU A 409 9.80 9.86 -25.07
CA LEU A 409 8.45 9.91 -25.66
C LEU A 409 7.71 11.20 -25.31
N VAL A 410 7.71 11.60 -24.03
CA VAL A 410 7.12 12.86 -23.57
C VAL A 410 7.81 14.07 -24.21
N LEU A 411 9.13 14.04 -24.35
CA LEU A 411 9.90 15.15 -24.95
C LEU A 411 9.63 15.30 -26.45
N GLN A 412 9.46 14.19 -27.16
CA GLN A 412 9.07 14.18 -28.58
C GLN A 412 7.63 14.70 -28.73
N ALA A 413 6.69 14.15 -27.96
CA ALA A 413 5.29 14.55 -28.00
C ALA A 413 5.05 16.02 -27.60
N PHE A 414 5.92 16.63 -26.80
CA PHE A 414 5.86 18.07 -26.48
C PHE A 414 6.01 18.97 -27.72
N GLN A 415 6.81 18.57 -28.71
CA GLN A 415 6.99 19.34 -29.95
C GLN A 415 5.74 19.26 -30.82
N ASP A 416 5.17 18.07 -30.94
CA ASP A 416 4.17 17.77 -31.96
C ASP A 416 2.73 17.97 -31.45
N HIS A 417 2.48 17.84 -30.14
CA HIS A 417 1.14 17.83 -29.57
C HIS A 417 0.94 18.92 -28.50
N GLN A 418 0.03 19.85 -28.78
CA GLN A 418 -0.27 20.98 -27.88
C GLN A 418 -0.80 20.52 -26.50
N ALA A 419 -1.61 19.46 -26.43
CA ALA A 419 -2.13 18.94 -25.16
C ALA A 419 -1.00 18.47 -24.24
N VAL A 420 -0.05 17.69 -24.77
CA VAL A 420 1.14 17.22 -24.04
C VAL A 420 2.03 18.39 -23.65
N ARG A 421 2.18 19.38 -24.53
CA ARG A 421 2.93 20.62 -24.24
C ARG A 421 2.39 21.35 -23.01
N PHE A 422 1.07 21.52 -22.94
CA PHE A 422 0.42 22.15 -21.81
C PHE A 422 0.51 21.29 -20.53
N ALA A 423 0.30 19.98 -20.64
CA ALA A 423 0.39 19.06 -19.49
C ALA A 423 1.80 19.03 -18.87
N LEU A 424 2.84 18.94 -19.72
CA LEU A 424 4.24 18.98 -19.31
C LEU A 424 4.56 20.31 -18.64
N SER A 425 4.16 21.43 -19.27
CA SER A 425 4.43 22.76 -18.75
C SER A 425 3.75 22.99 -17.39
N ALA A 426 2.55 22.45 -17.20
CA ALA A 426 1.84 22.48 -15.93
C ALA A 426 2.60 21.73 -14.84
N LEU A 427 2.95 20.47 -15.10
CA LEU A 427 3.64 19.60 -14.14
C LEU A 427 5.01 20.15 -13.74
N SER A 428 5.86 20.50 -14.71
CA SER A 428 7.23 20.94 -14.41
C SER A 428 7.28 22.29 -13.73
N SER A 429 6.33 23.19 -14.02
CA SER A 429 6.27 24.49 -13.35
C SER A 429 5.72 24.35 -11.93
N LEU A 430 4.76 23.45 -11.70
CA LEU A 430 4.31 23.10 -10.35
C LEU A 430 5.44 22.43 -9.54
N HIS A 431 6.24 21.57 -10.17
CA HIS A 431 7.43 20.98 -9.56
C HIS A 431 8.42 22.06 -9.14
N GLU A 432 8.78 22.95 -10.06
CA GLU A 432 9.70 24.06 -9.81
C GLU A 432 9.19 24.92 -8.65
N GLU A 433 7.92 25.32 -8.65
CA GLU A 433 7.33 26.09 -7.55
C GLU A 433 7.39 25.34 -6.21
N THR A 434 7.08 24.04 -6.20
CA THR A 434 7.09 23.22 -4.98
C THR A 434 8.50 23.14 -4.37
N VAL A 435 9.52 22.91 -5.19
CA VAL A 435 10.92 22.86 -4.76
C VAL A 435 11.38 24.20 -4.19
N ILE A 436 11.08 25.31 -4.87
CA ILE A 436 11.50 26.63 -4.39
C ILE A 436 10.73 26.98 -3.11
N ARG A 437 9.45 26.62 -2.98
CA ARG A 437 8.68 26.83 -1.74
C ARG A 437 9.25 26.04 -0.57
N HIS A 438 9.64 24.79 -0.80
CA HIS A 438 10.29 23.99 0.24
C HIS A 438 11.62 24.61 0.68
N ALA A 439 12.45 25.06 -0.27
CA ALA A 439 13.69 25.78 0.04
C ALA A 439 13.42 27.09 0.82
N ALA A 440 12.46 27.91 0.38
CA ALA A 440 12.09 29.16 1.07
C ALA A 440 11.58 28.92 2.50
N LYS A 441 10.75 27.88 2.72
CA LYS A 441 10.31 27.48 4.06
C LYS A 441 11.48 27.05 4.93
N SER A 442 12.46 26.34 4.37
CA SER A 442 13.66 25.91 5.11
C SER A 442 14.54 27.09 5.55
N ASP A 443 14.51 28.19 4.78
CA ASP A 443 15.22 29.44 5.07
C ASP A 443 14.38 30.46 5.87
N GLY A 444 13.15 30.11 6.27
CA GLY A 444 12.27 30.99 7.06
C GLY A 444 11.66 32.16 6.28
N VAL A 445 11.62 32.08 4.96
CA VAL A 445 11.06 33.12 4.07
C VAL A 445 9.59 32.83 3.77
N ASP A 446 8.75 33.88 3.79
CA ASP A 446 7.33 33.77 3.45
C ASP A 446 7.12 33.37 1.97
N SER A 447 6.74 32.11 1.78
CA SER A 447 6.53 31.47 0.48
C SER A 447 5.20 31.84 -0.21
N GLY A 448 4.31 32.60 0.43
CA GLY A 448 2.98 32.92 -0.10
C GLY A 448 3.00 33.75 -1.40
N ARG A 449 4.07 34.51 -1.65
CA ARG A 449 4.22 35.34 -2.86
C ARG A 449 4.66 34.60 -4.12
N MET A 450 4.90 33.29 -4.02
CA MET A 450 5.49 32.48 -5.09
C MET A 450 4.50 31.58 -5.83
N GLN A 451 3.21 31.67 -5.50
CA GLN A 451 2.13 31.03 -6.26
C GLN A 451 1.92 31.78 -7.57
N THR A 452 2.30 31.19 -8.70
CA THR A 452 1.90 31.71 -10.01
C THR A 452 0.63 30.98 -10.47
N THR A 453 -0.21 31.64 -11.27
CA THR A 453 -1.38 30.99 -11.87
C THR A 453 -1.01 30.12 -13.07
N PHE A 454 0.27 30.13 -13.48
CA PHE A 454 0.72 29.48 -14.71
C PHE A 454 0.53 27.95 -14.70
N PRO A 455 0.90 27.19 -13.65
CA PRO A 455 0.69 25.74 -13.64
C PRO A 455 -0.78 25.37 -13.82
N THR A 456 -1.68 26.02 -13.08
CA THR A 456 -3.12 25.76 -13.14
C THR A 456 -3.72 26.17 -14.49
N GLN A 457 -3.30 27.30 -15.07
CA GLN A 457 -3.75 27.71 -16.40
C GLN A 457 -3.32 26.73 -17.50
N GLN A 458 -2.08 26.23 -17.42
CA GLN A 458 -1.59 25.23 -18.37
C GLN A 458 -2.30 23.88 -18.18
N TYR A 459 -2.60 23.51 -16.94
CA TYR A 459 -3.38 22.31 -16.64
C TYR A 459 -4.79 22.37 -17.25
N SER A 460 -5.51 23.49 -17.10
CA SER A 460 -6.83 23.67 -17.73
C SER A 460 -6.76 23.59 -19.27
N LYS A 461 -5.71 24.12 -19.88
CA LYS A 461 -5.49 23.99 -21.34
C LYS A 461 -5.19 22.54 -21.74
N ALA A 462 -4.43 21.81 -20.92
CA ALA A 462 -4.13 20.40 -21.14
C ALA A 462 -5.41 19.55 -21.11
N LEU A 463 -6.30 19.76 -20.14
CA LEU A 463 -7.59 19.06 -20.06
C LEU A 463 -8.47 19.34 -21.28
N ASN A 464 -8.59 20.60 -21.71
CA ASN A 464 -9.34 20.93 -22.92
C ASN A 464 -8.72 20.29 -24.18
N GLY A 465 -7.39 20.26 -24.27
CA GLY A 465 -6.67 19.59 -25.33
C GLY A 465 -6.92 18.07 -25.33
N LEU A 466 -6.90 17.44 -24.17
CA LEU A 466 -7.18 16.02 -23.99
C LEU A 466 -8.61 15.67 -24.42
N LEU A 467 -9.60 16.46 -24.01
CA LEU A 467 -11.00 16.32 -24.45
C LEU A 467 -11.13 16.49 -25.97
N SER A 468 -10.40 17.44 -26.56
CA SER A 468 -10.38 17.64 -28.01
C SER A 468 -9.76 16.46 -28.76
N LEU A 469 -8.74 15.80 -28.21
CA LEU A 469 -8.15 14.58 -28.80
C LEU A 469 -9.13 13.40 -28.74
N LEU A 470 -9.81 13.22 -27.60
CA LEU A 470 -10.80 12.17 -27.40
C LEU A 470 -12.06 12.34 -28.25
N SER A 471 -12.37 13.57 -28.65
CA SER A 471 -13.52 13.87 -29.53
C SER A 471 -13.25 13.57 -31.01
N GLN A 472 -12.03 13.22 -31.39
CA GLN A 472 -11.70 12.89 -32.77
C GLN A 472 -12.25 11.50 -33.14
N PRO A 473 -12.64 11.27 -34.41
CA PRO A 473 -13.11 9.95 -34.86
C PRO A 473 -12.10 8.82 -34.63
N THR A 474 -10.81 9.15 -34.69
CA THR A 474 -9.68 8.24 -34.43
C THR A 474 -8.68 8.92 -33.49
N PRO A 475 -8.87 8.84 -32.17
CA PRO A 475 -7.98 9.48 -31.20
C PRO A 475 -6.56 8.89 -31.25
N PRO A 476 -5.49 9.71 -31.23
CA PRO A 476 -4.13 9.21 -31.15
C PRO A 476 -3.83 8.73 -29.72
N LEU A 477 -4.09 7.44 -29.45
CA LEU A 477 -4.12 6.89 -28.10
C LEU A 477 -2.80 7.06 -27.33
N ASN A 478 -1.65 6.88 -27.98
CA ASN A 478 -0.35 7.10 -27.33
C ASN A 478 -0.22 8.54 -26.79
N VAL A 479 -0.70 9.53 -27.53
CA VAL A 479 -0.68 10.95 -27.11
C VAL A 479 -1.65 11.20 -25.97
N VAL A 480 -2.84 10.60 -26.04
CA VAL A 480 -3.85 10.66 -24.98
C VAL A 480 -3.28 10.10 -23.68
N LEU A 481 -2.65 8.92 -23.73
CA LEU A 481 -2.06 8.26 -22.56
C LEU A 481 -0.88 9.04 -21.97
N LEU A 482 0.03 9.60 -22.80
CA LEU A 482 1.10 10.48 -22.31
C LEU A 482 0.54 11.72 -21.62
N CYS A 483 -0.53 12.30 -22.17
CA CYS A 483 -1.20 13.45 -21.57
C CYS A 483 -1.87 13.09 -20.24
N SER A 484 -2.53 11.94 -20.15
CA SER A 484 -3.12 11.41 -18.91
C SER A 484 -2.05 11.15 -17.85
N LEU A 485 -0.92 10.52 -18.19
CA LEU A 485 0.20 10.29 -17.27
C LEU A 485 0.73 11.60 -16.66
N LEU A 486 0.97 12.62 -17.49
CA LEU A 486 1.38 13.94 -17.01
C LEU A 486 0.33 14.58 -16.09
N CYS A 487 -0.97 14.38 -16.39
CA CYS A 487 -2.06 14.86 -15.56
C CYS A 487 -2.13 14.15 -14.20
N VAL A 488 -1.89 12.83 -14.16
CA VAL A 488 -1.82 12.06 -12.91
C VAL A 488 -0.74 12.63 -11.99
N HIS A 489 0.47 12.85 -12.50
CA HIS A 489 1.54 13.43 -11.70
C HIS A 489 1.29 14.88 -11.29
N PHE A 490 0.61 15.67 -12.13
CA PHE A 490 0.20 17.03 -11.75
C PHE A 490 -0.79 16.99 -10.58
N GLU A 491 -1.77 16.10 -10.65
CA GLU A 491 -2.80 15.96 -9.62
C GLU A 491 -2.23 15.40 -8.31
N ALA A 492 -1.34 14.42 -8.40
CA ALA A 492 -0.61 13.88 -7.26
C ALA A 492 0.26 14.95 -6.57
N LEU A 493 0.99 15.76 -7.36
CA LEU A 493 1.79 16.87 -6.83
C LEU A 493 0.93 17.98 -6.22
N SER A 494 -0.26 18.20 -6.77
CA SER A 494 -1.28 19.13 -6.26
C SER A 494 -2.05 18.61 -5.05
N GLU A 495 -1.77 17.38 -4.56
CA GLU A 495 -2.48 16.72 -3.45
C GLU A 495 -3.96 16.42 -3.73
N ARG A 496 -4.31 16.24 -5.01
CA ARG A 496 -5.68 15.94 -5.45
C ARG A 496 -5.75 14.53 -6.01
N PHE A 497 -5.83 13.55 -5.12
CA PHE A 497 -5.76 12.13 -5.50
C PHE A 497 -7.00 11.62 -6.25
N ALA A 498 -8.20 12.12 -5.92
CA ALA A 498 -9.42 11.69 -6.62
C ALA A 498 -9.38 12.04 -8.14
N PRO A 499 -9.04 13.27 -8.57
CA PRO A 499 -8.78 13.57 -9.98
C PRO A 499 -7.67 12.72 -10.61
N ALA A 500 -6.61 12.39 -9.85
CA ALA A 500 -5.54 11.52 -10.34
C ALA A 500 -6.06 10.11 -10.68
N LEU A 501 -6.89 9.52 -9.81
CA LEU A 501 -7.54 8.22 -10.03
C LEU A 501 -8.46 8.25 -11.25
N VAL A 502 -9.22 9.34 -11.43
CA VAL A 502 -10.06 9.53 -12.62
C VAL A 502 -9.23 9.45 -13.91
N HIS A 503 -8.05 10.09 -13.97
CA HIS A 503 -7.17 9.99 -15.15
C HIS A 503 -6.66 8.57 -15.40
N ILE A 504 -6.40 7.80 -14.34
CA ILE A 504 -5.95 6.41 -14.42
C ILE A 504 -7.09 5.51 -14.92
N GLU A 505 -8.28 5.61 -14.34
CA GLU A 505 -9.46 4.83 -14.76
C GLU A 505 -9.78 5.06 -16.24
N HIS A 506 -9.78 6.32 -16.69
CA HIS A 506 -10.01 6.63 -18.10
C HIS A 506 -8.91 6.07 -19.01
N ALA A 507 -7.64 6.09 -18.58
CA ALA A 507 -6.55 5.48 -19.32
C ALA A 507 -6.72 3.95 -19.44
N ILE A 508 -7.13 3.27 -18.36
CA ILE A 508 -7.40 1.82 -18.36
C ILE A 508 -8.59 1.49 -19.28
N LEU A 509 -9.69 2.24 -19.20
CA LEU A 509 -10.85 2.04 -20.07
C LEU A 509 -10.50 2.20 -21.57
N LEU A 510 -9.55 3.07 -21.90
CA LEU A 510 -9.07 3.25 -23.27
C LEU A 510 -8.17 2.09 -23.73
N LEU A 511 -7.46 1.43 -22.82
CA LEU A 511 -6.67 0.23 -23.12
C LEU A 511 -7.60 -0.97 -23.39
N ASP A 512 -8.67 -1.12 -22.60
CA ASP A 512 -9.61 -2.24 -22.72
C ASP A 512 -10.47 -2.17 -23.99
N ARG A 513 -10.89 -0.97 -24.41
CA ARG A 513 -11.75 -0.77 -25.59
C ARG A 513 -11.05 -0.88 -26.94
N ASN A 514 -9.72 -0.94 -27.00
CA ASN A 514 -8.96 -0.84 -28.26
C ASN A 514 -8.22 -2.14 -28.62
N SER A 515 -8.92 -3.07 -29.25
CA SER A 515 -8.32 -4.26 -29.89
C SER A 515 -7.62 -3.96 -31.25
N LYS A 516 -7.26 -2.68 -31.52
CA LYS A 516 -6.51 -2.05 -32.66
C LYS A 516 -7.35 -1.28 -33.72
N PRO A 517 -6.84 -0.15 -34.27
CA PRO A 517 -5.82 -0.15 -35.35
C PRO A 517 -4.66 0.88 -35.23
N GLU A 518 -3.99 0.99 -34.08
CA GLU A 518 -2.56 1.34 -33.98
C GLU A 518 -1.93 0.55 -32.82
N PRO A 519 -0.67 0.09 -32.93
CA PRO A 519 0.03 -0.51 -31.80
C PRO A 519 0.29 0.57 -30.73
N LEU A 520 -0.32 0.38 -29.56
CA LEU A 520 0.02 1.14 -28.36
C LEU A 520 1.49 0.89 -28.00
N ASP A 521 2.17 1.94 -27.53
CA ASP A 521 3.56 1.82 -27.09
C ASP A 521 3.61 1.14 -25.72
N GLU A 522 4.23 -0.04 -25.67
CA GLU A 522 4.38 -0.88 -24.48
C GLU A 522 5.10 -0.15 -23.32
N ASP A 523 5.97 0.81 -23.62
CA ASP A 523 6.66 1.58 -22.58
C ASP A 523 5.68 2.52 -21.88
N ILE A 524 4.71 3.10 -22.60
CA ILE A 524 3.65 3.94 -22.02
C ILE A 524 2.74 3.11 -21.11
N ILE A 525 2.36 1.92 -21.55
CA ILE A 525 1.55 0.98 -20.74
C ILE A 525 2.29 0.65 -19.44
N ARG A 526 3.59 0.34 -19.54
CA ARG A 526 4.41 0.02 -18.37
C ARG A 526 4.57 1.20 -17.42
N ALA A 527 4.65 2.44 -17.91
CA ALA A 527 4.66 3.62 -17.06
C ALA A 527 3.31 3.83 -16.34
N LEU A 528 2.18 3.56 -17.01
CA LEU A 528 0.85 3.65 -16.39
C LEU A 528 0.67 2.66 -15.24
N MET A 529 1.18 1.44 -15.39
CA MET A 529 1.17 0.41 -14.32
C MET A 529 2.06 0.75 -13.12
N ARG A 530 2.91 1.78 -13.22
CA ARG A 530 3.90 2.18 -12.19
C ARG A 530 3.62 3.57 -11.63
N VAL A 531 2.48 4.17 -11.95
CA VAL A 531 2.23 5.59 -11.69
C VAL A 531 2.21 5.89 -10.18
N ASP A 532 1.89 4.88 -9.36
CA ASP A 532 1.96 4.89 -7.89
C ASP A 532 3.40 4.95 -7.36
N LEU A 533 4.31 4.13 -7.90
CA LEU A 533 5.73 4.15 -7.52
C LEU A 533 6.44 5.39 -8.06
N GLN A 534 6.14 5.79 -9.30
CA GLN A 534 6.67 7.01 -9.90
C GLN A 534 6.17 8.27 -9.17
N GLY A 535 4.92 8.25 -8.69
CA GLY A 535 4.35 9.31 -7.87
C GLY A 535 5.08 9.48 -6.54
N SER A 536 5.28 8.39 -5.80
CA SER A 536 5.93 8.43 -4.47
C SER A 536 7.38 8.91 -4.51
N LEU A 537 8.19 8.44 -5.46
CA LEU A 537 9.60 8.84 -5.63
C LEU A 537 9.80 10.35 -5.83
N TYR A 538 8.81 10.98 -6.46
CA TYR A 538 8.82 12.37 -6.83
C TYR A 538 8.18 13.28 -5.77
N ILE A 539 7.16 12.77 -5.07
CA ILE A 539 6.44 13.48 -4.00
C ILE A 539 7.29 13.67 -2.74
N ASP A 540 8.25 12.78 -2.46
CA ASP A 540 9.19 12.88 -1.33
C ASP A 540 10.23 14.01 -1.45
N THR A 541 10.23 14.77 -2.55
CA THR A 541 11.06 15.98 -2.72
C THR A 541 10.48 17.23 -2.01
N ARG A 542 9.37 17.05 -1.27
CA ARG A 542 8.63 18.06 -0.50
C ARG A 542 9.32 18.59 0.76
#